data_AF-A0A7S2NX83-F1
#
_entry.id   AF-A0A7S2NX83-F1
#
_cell.length_a   1.000
_cell.length_b   1.000
_cell.length_c   1.000
_cell.angle_alpha   90.00
_cell.angle_beta   90.00
_cell.angle_gamma   90.00
#
_symmetry.space_group_name_H-M   'P 1'
#
loop_
_entity.id
_entity.type
_entity.pdbx_description
1 polymer ?
#
loop_
_entity_poly.entity_id
_entity_poly.type
_entity_poly.pdbx_seq_one_letter_code
_entity_poly.pdbx_strand_id
1 'polypeptide(L)'
;TYIKHSGALIERIAKTGVDVVSLDWTVDMAEGRERVNAARKAAGLSTPGGVQGNLDPAVLFASQDVIKERTHEILKKAGPTGHVMNLGHGIEAATSEENAKFFIETVRNFRH
;
A
#
# COMPACT_ATOMS: atom_id res chain seq x y z
N THR A 1 3.88 -2.40 11.75
CA THR A 1 2.60 -2.43 12.49
C THR A 1 1.47 -2.07 11.54
N TYR A 2 0.40 -2.87 11.52
CA TYR A 2 -0.82 -2.62 10.75
C TYR A 2 -1.87 -1.97 11.66
N ILE A 3 -2.54 -0.92 11.20
CA ILE A 3 -3.65 -0.26 11.93
C ILE A 3 -4.80 -0.04 10.96
N LYS A 4 -6.00 -0.47 11.34
CA LYS A 4 -7.23 -0.23 10.58
C LYS A 4 -7.67 1.23 10.79
N HIS A 5 -7.98 1.96 9.71
CA HIS A 5 -8.27 3.41 9.75
C HIS A 5 -7.06 4.24 10.22
N SER A 6 -5.87 3.80 9.78
CA SER A 6 -4.57 4.37 10.13
C SER A 6 -4.33 5.78 9.62
N GLY A 7 -5.18 6.30 8.73
CA GLY A 7 -5.03 7.61 8.11
C GLY A 7 -4.65 8.70 9.11
N ALA A 8 -5.31 8.79 10.26
CA ALA A 8 -5.03 9.81 11.28
C ALA A 8 -3.73 9.60 12.09
N LEU A 9 -3.10 8.43 12.00
CA LEU A 9 -1.93 8.06 12.79
C LEU A 9 -0.63 7.95 11.98
N ILE A 10 -0.70 8.11 10.65
CA ILE A 10 0.45 7.97 9.74
C ILE A 10 1.66 8.78 10.24
N GLU A 11 1.46 10.06 10.56
CA GLU A 11 2.54 10.96 10.98
C GLU A 11 3.14 10.53 12.32
N ARG A 12 2.31 10.07 13.26
CA ARG A 12 2.78 9.64 14.58
C ARG A 12 3.62 8.38 14.46
N ILE A 13 3.18 7.42 13.65
CA ILE A 13 3.90 6.17 13.40
C ILE A 13 5.20 6.46 12.65
N ALA A 14 5.15 7.26 11.59
CA ALA A 14 6.32 7.59 10.78
C ALA A 14 7.45 8.22 11.61
N LYS A 15 7.11 9.05 12.60
CA LYS A 15 8.07 9.67 13.54
C LYS A 15 8.75 8.70 14.50
N THR A 16 8.23 7.48 14.67
CA THR A 16 8.85 6.48 15.57
C THR A 16 10.15 5.87 15.03
N GLY A 17 10.47 6.12 13.76
CA GLY A 17 11.67 5.57 13.12
C GLY A 17 11.47 4.27 12.35
N VAL A 18 10.26 3.67 12.38
CA VAL A 18 9.95 2.45 11.61
C VAL A 18 10.34 2.57 10.14
N ASP A 19 10.89 1.51 9.55
CA ASP A 19 11.36 1.55 8.16
C ASP A 19 10.22 1.61 7.14
N VAL A 20 9.09 0.95 7.44
CA VAL A 20 7.93 0.84 6.54
C VAL A 20 6.64 1.10 7.32
N VAL A 21 5.77 1.94 6.75
CA VAL A 21 4.42 2.21 7.27
C VAL A 21 3.39 1.49 6.40
N SER A 22 2.54 0.67 7.02
CA SER A 22 1.43 0.01 6.33
C SER A 22 0.24 0.97 6.24
N LEU A 23 -0.29 1.12 5.04
CA LEU A 23 -1.45 1.95 4.74
C LEU A 23 -2.65 1.04 4.44
N ASP A 24 -3.82 1.41 4.95
CA ASP A 24 -5.08 0.80 4.53
C ASP A 24 -5.65 1.49 3.28
N TRP A 25 -6.67 0.89 2.66
CA TRP A 25 -7.19 1.32 1.37
C TRP A 25 -7.93 2.66 1.38
N THR A 26 -8.19 3.24 2.55
CA THR A 26 -8.88 4.53 2.66
C THR A 26 -7.95 5.73 2.43
N VAL A 27 -6.65 5.49 2.35
CA VAL A 27 -5.62 6.50 2.13
C VAL A 27 -5.12 6.40 0.70
N ASP A 28 -5.01 7.51 -0.03
CA ASP A 28 -4.35 7.46 -1.34
C ASP A 28 -2.86 7.11 -1.17
N MET A 29 -2.32 6.23 -2.03
CA MET A 29 -0.93 5.76 -1.89
C MET A 29 0.10 6.89 -2.05
N ALA A 30 -0.14 7.86 -2.95
CA ALA A 30 0.78 8.98 -3.14
C ALA A 30 0.71 9.93 -1.93
N GLU A 31 -0.49 10.25 -1.46
CA GLU A 31 -0.70 11.06 -0.25
C GLU A 31 -0.05 10.40 0.98
N GLY A 32 -0.30 9.10 1.18
CA GLY A 32 0.25 8.35 2.30
C GLY A 32 1.78 8.34 2.31
N ARG A 33 2.41 8.15 1.14
CA ARG A 33 3.87 8.25 1.01
C ARG A 33 4.38 9.65 1.34
N GLU A 34 3.73 10.70 0.84
CA GLU A 34 4.12 12.08 1.11
C GLU A 34 4.08 12.37 2.62
N ARG A 35 2.99 11.98 3.29
CA ARG A 35 2.78 12.16 4.72
C ARG A 35 3.81 11.40 5.56
N VAL A 36 4.14 10.16 5.18
CA VAL A 36 5.22 9.38 5.82
C VAL A 36 6.56 10.11 5.71
N ASN A 37 6.94 10.54 4.51
CA ASN A 37 8.24 11.20 4.30
C ASN A 37 8.32 12.56 5.00
N ALA A 38 7.25 13.36 4.95
CA ALA A 38 7.18 14.64 5.64
C ALA A 38 7.31 14.47 7.17
N ALA A 39 6.61 13.50 7.74
CA ALA A 39 6.66 13.21 9.16
C ALA A 39 8.04 12.71 9.62
N ARG A 40 8.69 11.84 8.84
CA ARG A 40 10.06 11.37 9.11
C ARG A 40 11.08 12.50 9.07
N LYS A 41 11.01 13.35 8.04
CA LYS A 41 11.87 14.53 7.91
C LYS A 41 11.70 15.47 9.11
N ALA A 42 10.46 15.70 9.56
CA ALA A 42 10.17 16.51 10.74
C ALA A 42 10.71 15.90 12.05
N ALA A 43 10.92 14.57 12.10
CA ALA A 43 11.58 13.89 13.22
C ALA A 43 13.11 13.83 13.10
N GLY A 44 13.72 14.48 12.09
CA GLY A 44 15.16 14.45 11.88
C GLY A 44 15.70 13.16 11.28
N LEU A 45 14.83 12.30 10.73
CA LEU A 45 15.25 11.07 10.06
C LEU A 45 15.67 11.39 8.62
N SER A 46 16.88 10.97 8.25
CA SER A 46 17.49 11.26 6.94
C SER A 46 17.08 10.28 5.84
N THR A 47 16.58 9.10 6.19
CA THR A 47 16.17 8.07 5.23
C THR A 47 14.67 8.19 4.88
N PRO A 48 14.31 8.12 3.57
CA PRO A 48 12.92 8.02 3.16
C PRO A 48 12.23 6.81 3.80
N GLY A 49 10.95 6.96 4.14
CA GLY A 49 10.15 5.85 4.67
C GLY A 49 9.61 4.98 3.54
N GLY A 50 9.61 3.68 3.76
CA GLY A 50 8.86 2.75 2.93
C GLY A 50 7.37 2.80 3.23
N VAL A 51 6.56 2.40 2.25
CA VAL A 51 5.12 2.20 2.41
C VAL A 51 4.73 0.77 2.03
N GLN A 52 3.71 0.22 2.69
CA GLN A 52 3.14 -1.09 2.39
C GLN A 52 1.63 -0.96 2.16
N GLY A 53 1.08 -1.71 1.20
CA GLY A 53 -0.35 -1.70 0.88
C GLY A 53 -0.61 -1.23 -0.55
N ASN A 54 -1.81 -0.78 -0.88
CA ASN A 54 -2.97 -0.71 0.02
C ASN A 54 -4.27 -1.07 -0.71
N LEU A 55 -4.23 -2.04 -1.62
CA LEU A 55 -5.40 -2.45 -2.39
C LEU A 55 -6.55 -2.83 -1.45
N ASP A 56 -7.74 -2.29 -1.69
CA ASP A 56 -8.96 -2.72 -0.99
C ASP A 56 -9.17 -4.22 -1.27
N PRO A 57 -9.25 -5.09 -0.24
CA PRO A 57 -9.51 -6.52 -0.43
C PRO A 57 -10.75 -6.81 -1.27
N ALA A 58 -11.77 -5.93 -1.21
CA ALA A 58 -13.00 -6.09 -1.98
C ALA A 58 -12.76 -6.05 -3.50
N VAL A 59 -11.67 -5.42 -3.97
CA VAL A 59 -11.29 -5.41 -5.39
C VAL A 59 -11.02 -6.82 -5.91
N LEU A 60 -10.61 -7.76 -5.05
CA LEU A 60 -10.38 -9.15 -5.47
C LEU A 60 -11.66 -9.92 -5.82
N PHE A 61 -12.85 -9.34 -5.61
CA PHE A 61 -14.12 -9.88 -6.11
C PHE A 61 -14.51 -9.37 -7.50
N ALA A 62 -13.79 -8.37 -8.03
CA ALA A 62 -14.06 -7.80 -9.34
C ALA A 62 -13.48 -8.65 -10.48
N SER A 63 -13.70 -8.21 -11.73
CA SER A 63 -13.02 -8.81 -12.88
C SER A 63 -11.51 -8.60 -12.80
N GLN A 64 -10.76 -9.50 -13.45
CA GLN A 64 -9.30 -9.41 -13.54
C GLN A 64 -8.82 -8.08 -14.14
N ASP A 65 -9.58 -7.49 -15.08
CA ASP A 65 -9.27 -6.17 -15.63
C ASP A 65 -9.28 -5.08 -14.55
N VAL A 66 -10.28 -5.08 -13.68
CA VAL A 66 -10.38 -4.13 -12.56
C VAL A 66 -9.26 -4.38 -11.56
N ILE A 67 -8.97 -5.64 -11.22
CA ILE A 67 -7.85 -6.00 -10.32
C ILE A 67 -6.54 -5.44 -10.88
N LYS A 68 -6.30 -5.63 -12.18
CA LYS A 68 -5.10 -5.16 -12.87
C LYS A 68 -5.00 -3.64 -12.86
N GLU A 69 -6.07 -2.95 -13.25
CA GLU A 69 -6.13 -1.49 -13.30
C GLU A 69 -5.80 -0.88 -11.93
N ARG A 70 -6.51 -1.31 -10.88
CA ARG A 70 -6.35 -0.77 -9.52
C ARG A 70 -4.98 -1.10 -8.95
N THR A 71 -4.46 -2.30 -9.22
CA THR A 71 -3.09 -2.69 -8.83
C THR A 71 -2.04 -1.81 -9.50
N HIS A 72 -2.16 -1.59 -10.81
CA HIS A 72 -1.24 -0.72 -11.56
C HIS A 72 -1.31 0.73 -11.09
N GLU A 73 -2.51 1.24 -10.78
CA GLU A 73 -2.70 2.59 -10.24
C GLU A 73 -1.91 2.79 -8.94
N ILE A 74 -2.05 1.86 -7.99
CA ILE A 74 -1.34 1.92 -6.71
C ILE A 74 0.17 1.82 -6.91
N LEU A 75 0.65 0.89 -7.74
CA LEU A 75 2.08 0.73 -8.03
C LEU A 75 2.68 2.00 -8.65
N LYS A 76 1.97 2.64 -9.59
CA LYS A 76 2.39 3.92 -10.17
C LYS A 76 2.46 5.02 -9.12
N LYS A 77 1.43 5.16 -8.28
CA LYS A 77 1.38 6.16 -7.19
C LYS A 77 2.45 5.94 -6.12
N ALA A 78 2.79 4.68 -5.84
CA ALA A 78 3.81 4.33 -4.88
C ALA A 78 5.23 4.65 -5.36
N GLY A 79 5.45 4.73 -6.68
CA GLY A 79 6.76 4.98 -7.27
C GLY A 79 7.70 3.77 -7.26
N PRO A 80 8.88 3.90 -7.88
CA PRO A 80 9.74 2.77 -8.22
C PRO A 80 10.50 2.13 -7.06
N THR A 81 10.53 2.76 -5.88
CA THR A 81 11.34 2.30 -4.74
C THR A 81 10.61 2.45 -3.42
N GLY A 82 10.94 1.59 -2.46
CA GLY A 82 10.42 1.70 -1.08
C GLY A 82 8.92 1.45 -0.98
N HIS A 83 8.37 0.56 -1.82
CA HIS A 83 6.99 0.11 -1.77
C HIS A 83 6.94 -1.41 -1.66
N VAL A 84 6.16 -1.90 -0.71
CA VAL A 84 5.77 -3.31 -0.62
C VAL A 84 4.30 -3.41 -0.95
N MET A 85 3.97 -3.81 -2.17
CA MET A 85 2.58 -3.98 -2.58
C MET A 85 1.90 -5.04 -1.71
N ASN A 86 0.73 -4.70 -1.17
CA ASN A 86 -0.07 -5.58 -0.34
C ASN A 86 -1.54 -5.11 -0.38
N LEU A 87 -2.42 -5.91 0.21
CA LEU A 87 -3.77 -5.48 0.53
C LEU A 87 -3.75 -4.49 1.71
N GLY A 88 -4.78 -3.65 1.77
CA GLY A 88 -5.02 -2.72 2.88
C GLY A 88 -5.63 -3.39 4.13
N HIS A 89 -5.93 -4.69 4.08
CA HIS A 89 -6.35 -5.56 5.17
C HIS A 89 -6.08 -7.03 4.77
N GLY A 90 -6.33 -7.98 5.67
CA GLY A 90 -6.32 -9.40 5.32
C GLY A 90 -7.29 -9.73 4.18
N ILE A 91 -6.92 -10.74 3.37
CA ILE A 91 -7.76 -11.29 2.31
C ILE A 91 -9.07 -11.84 2.88
N GLU A 92 -10.17 -11.65 2.15
CA GLU A 92 -11.48 -12.18 2.54
C GLU A 92 -11.57 -13.68 2.22
N ALA A 93 -12.15 -14.48 3.10
CA ALA A 93 -12.21 -15.94 2.93
C ALA A 93 -12.99 -16.37 1.68
N ALA A 94 -13.89 -15.51 1.18
CA ALA A 94 -14.65 -15.75 -0.04
C ALA A 94 -13.88 -15.39 -1.33
N THR A 95 -12.71 -14.76 -1.24
CA THR A 95 -11.91 -14.40 -2.42
C THR A 95 -11.49 -15.66 -3.18
N SER A 96 -11.71 -15.67 -4.50
CA SER A 96 -11.29 -16.80 -5.32
C SER A 96 -9.77 -16.91 -5.39
N GLU A 97 -9.26 -18.14 -5.33
CA GLU A 97 -7.82 -18.40 -5.49
C GLU A 97 -7.28 -17.89 -6.83
N GLU A 98 -8.10 -17.96 -7.88
CA GLU A 98 -7.79 -17.43 -9.20
C GLU A 98 -7.51 -15.93 -9.16
N ASN A 99 -8.39 -15.13 -8.54
CA ASN A 99 -8.20 -13.68 -8.45
C ASN A 99 -7.04 -13.31 -7.54
N ALA A 100 -6.83 -14.06 -6.44
CA ALA A 100 -5.67 -13.88 -5.58
C ALA A 100 -4.35 -14.14 -6.33
N LYS A 101 -4.30 -15.23 -7.12
CA LYS A 101 -3.14 -15.56 -7.96
C LYS A 101 -2.91 -14.51 -9.04
N PHE A 102 -3.98 -14.08 -9.72
CA PHE A 102 -3.91 -13.05 -10.76
C PHE A 102 -3.39 -11.71 -10.21
N PHE A 103 -3.80 -11.31 -9.00
CA PHE A 103 -3.26 -10.14 -8.32
C PHE A 103 -1.74 -10.27 -8.10
N ILE A 104 -1.27 -11.39 -7.55
CA ILE A 104 0.15 -11.64 -7.31
C ILE A 104 0.95 -11.58 -8.62
N GLU A 105 0.45 -12.22 -9.68
CA GLU A 105 1.09 -12.22 -11.00
C GLU A 105 1.14 -10.81 -11.61
N THR A 106 0.06 -10.03 -11.47
CA THR A 106 0.01 -8.63 -11.90
C THR A 106 1.11 -7.82 -11.24
N VAL A 107 1.26 -7.93 -9.91
CA VAL A 107 2.32 -7.24 -9.17
C VAL A 107 3.71 -7.67 -9.64
N ARG A 108 3.95 -8.98 -9.81
CA ARG A 108 5.24 -9.52 -10.23
C ARG A 108 5.64 -9.14 -11.65
N ASN A 109 4.65 -8.92 -12.52
CA ASN A 109 4.89 -8.58 -13.93
C ASN A 109 4.97 -7.06 -14.17
N PHE A 110 4.57 -6.23 -13.20
CA PHE A 110 4.70 -4.79 -13.32
C PHE A 110 6.16 -4.35 -13.40
N ARG A 111 6.46 -3.43 -14.31
CA ARG A 111 7.77 -2.80 -14.48
C ARG A 111 7.58 -1.29 -14.50
N HIS A 112 8.41 -0.59 -13.74
CA HIS A 112 8.47 0.87 -13.73
C HIS A 112 9.19 1.40 -14.96
#